data_AF-E4YK26-F1
#
_entry.id   AF-E4YK26-F1
#
_cell.length_a   1.000
_cell.length_b   1.000
_cell.length_c   1.000
_cell.angle_alpha   90.00
_cell.angle_beta   90.00
_cell.angle_gamma   90.00
#
_symmetry.space_group_name_H-M   'P 1'
#
loop_
_entity.id
_entity.type
_entity.pdbx_description
1 polymer ?
#
loop_
_entity_poly.entity_id
_entity_poly.type
_entity_poly.pdbx_seq_one_letter_code
_entity_poly.pdbx_strand_id
1 'polypeptide(L)'
;MYTMNVEVPFESERHAEIALNSVIQDEEPRAGTHIERKITVEGNLLKIHWEAEQARILRTSAQSLLQLLILVTQTIEQFDGME
;
A
#
# COMPACT_ATOMS: atom_id res chain seq x y z
N MET A 1 -11.66 -3.34 -17.89
CA MET A 1 -10.61 -3.44 -16.88
C MET A 1 -10.41 -2.05 -16.28
N TYR A 2 -10.44 -1.95 -14.96
CA TYR A 2 -10.26 -0.71 -14.21
C TYR A 2 -8.87 -0.73 -13.59
N THR A 3 -8.13 0.36 -13.72
CA THR A 3 -6.80 0.50 -13.16
C THR A 3 -6.74 1.74 -12.27
N MET A 4 -5.86 1.69 -11.27
CA MET A 4 -5.59 2.83 -10.41
C MET A 4 -4.12 2.81 -10.00
N ASN A 5 -3.51 3.99 -9.97
CA ASN A 5 -2.16 4.19 -9.50
C ASN A 5 -2.19 5.19 -8.35
N VAL A 6 -1.51 4.88 -7.26
CA VAL A 6 -1.31 5.79 -6.13
C VAL A 6 0.18 5.84 -5.83
N GLU A 7 0.68 7.04 -5.64
CA GLU A 7 2.04 7.29 -5.19
C GLU A 7 1.99 8.05 -3.86
N VAL A 8 2.66 7.51 -2.84
CA VAL A 8 2.69 8.08 -1.50
C VAL A 8 4.13 8.45 -1.16
N PRO A 9 4.47 9.75 -1.09
CA PRO A 9 5.80 10.18 -0.67
C PRO A 9 5.94 10.03 0.84
N PHE A 10 7.06 9.47 1.27
CA PHE A 10 7.50 9.42 2.66
C PHE A 10 8.68 10.37 2.90
N GLU A 11 9.00 10.68 4.15
CA GLU A 11 10.10 11.59 4.50
C GLU A 11 11.47 10.99 4.16
N SER A 12 11.59 9.66 4.15
CA SER A 12 12.82 8.94 3.80
C SER A 12 12.52 7.64 3.04
N GLU A 13 13.54 7.14 2.33
CA GLU A 13 13.50 5.80 1.72
C GLU A 13 13.24 4.71 2.77
N ARG A 14 13.84 4.83 3.96
CA ARG A 14 13.61 3.91 5.08
C ARG A 14 12.13 3.84 5.47
N HIS A 15 11.45 4.98 5.56
CA HIS A 15 10.02 5.01 5.90
C HIS A 15 9.16 4.37 4.80
N ALA A 16 9.49 4.60 3.53
CA ALA A 16 8.82 3.95 2.41
C ALA A 16 9.01 2.42 2.43
N GLU A 17 10.22 1.94 2.75
CA GLU A 17 10.51 0.51 2.92
C GLU A 17 9.77 -0.11 4.10
N ILE A 18 9.72 0.58 5.26
CA ILE A 18 8.91 0.14 6.41
C ILE A 18 7.45 0.00 5.97
N ALA A 19 6.92 0.99 5.28
CA ALA A 19 5.54 0.98 4.82
C ALA A 19 5.26 -0.18 3.86
N LEU A 20 6.14 -0.41 2.87
CA LEU A 20 6.07 -1.55 1.96
C LEU A 20 6.00 -2.88 2.72
N ASN A 21 6.91 -3.09 3.67
CA ASN A 21 7.00 -4.33 4.43
C ASN A 21 5.77 -4.56 5.32
N SER A 22 5.16 -3.49 5.85
CA SER A 22 3.91 -3.57 6.62
C SER A 22 2.71 -3.96 5.75
N VAL A 23 2.65 -3.51 4.49
CA VAL A 23 1.47 -3.76 3.63
C VAL A 23 1.57 -5.01 2.75
N ILE A 24 2.79 -5.48 2.41
CA ILE A 24 2.97 -6.73 1.64
C ILE A 24 2.59 -7.95 2.47
N GLN A 25 2.78 -7.92 3.80
CA GLN A 25 2.43 -9.06 4.66
C GLN A 25 0.91 -9.28 4.80
N ASP A 26 0.09 -8.29 4.44
CA ASP A 26 -1.38 -8.40 4.39
C ASP A 26 -1.89 -8.93 3.01
N GLU A 27 -0.98 -9.38 2.16
CA GLU A 27 -1.33 -10.10 0.94
C GLU A 27 -1.65 -11.57 1.26
N GLU A 28 -2.88 -11.82 1.73
CA GLU A 28 -3.43 -13.17 1.66
C GLU A 28 -3.28 -13.70 0.22
N PRO A 29 -2.99 -15.01 0.04
CA PRO A 29 -2.96 -15.64 -1.28
C PRO A 29 -4.38 -15.70 -1.85
N ARG A 30 -4.82 -14.62 -2.50
CA ARG A 30 -6.14 -14.54 -3.13
C ARG A 30 -6.13 -15.23 -4.50
N ALA A 31 -5.79 -16.52 -4.50
CA ALA A 31 -6.00 -17.38 -5.67
C ALA A 31 -7.50 -17.35 -6.02
N GLY A 32 -7.87 -16.61 -7.06
CA GLY A 32 -9.24 -16.50 -7.58
C GLY A 32 -9.96 -15.15 -7.40
N THR A 33 -9.32 -14.10 -6.87
CA THR A 33 -9.93 -12.75 -6.91
C THR A 33 -9.62 -12.04 -8.24
N HIS A 34 -10.64 -11.42 -8.84
CA HIS A 34 -10.57 -10.60 -10.07
C HIS A 34 -9.85 -9.24 -9.88
N ILE A 35 -8.78 -9.21 -9.07
CA ILE A 35 -7.96 -8.05 -8.79
C ILE A 35 -6.49 -8.45 -8.67
N GLU A 36 -5.64 -7.71 -9.37
CA GLU A 36 -4.18 -7.73 -9.24
C GLU A 36 -3.73 -6.46 -8.54
N ARG A 37 -2.71 -6.59 -7.69
CA ARG A 37 -2.09 -5.47 -6.98
C ARG A 37 -0.59 -5.64 -6.98
N LYS A 38 0.12 -4.55 -7.25
CA LYS A 38 1.58 -4.49 -7.19
C LYS A 38 1.99 -3.29 -6.36
N ILE A 39 2.85 -3.52 -5.37
CA ILE A 39 3.38 -2.49 -4.48
C ILE A 39 4.90 -2.49 -4.60
N THR A 40 5.50 -1.33 -4.83
CA THR A 40 6.95 -1.16 -4.99
C THR A 40 7.39 0.15 -4.35
N VAL A 41 8.68 0.26 -4.02
CA VAL A 41 9.31 1.51 -3.56
C VAL A 41 10.32 1.99 -4.59
N GLU A 42 10.37 3.29 -4.82
CA GLU A 42 11.41 3.97 -5.61
C GLU A 42 11.92 5.17 -4.80
N GLY A 43 13.06 5.00 -4.11
CA GLY A 43 13.55 5.98 -3.15
C GLY A 43 12.56 6.17 -1.99
N ASN A 44 12.12 7.40 -1.74
CA ASN A 44 11.13 7.70 -0.70
C ASN A 44 9.67 7.56 -1.18
N LEU A 45 9.42 7.01 -2.36
CA LEU A 45 8.09 6.95 -2.96
C LEU A 45 7.54 5.52 -2.95
N LEU A 46 6.44 5.30 -2.22
CA LEU A 46 5.68 4.06 -2.29
C LEU A 46 4.69 4.11 -3.46
N LYS A 47 4.84 3.21 -4.41
CA LYS A 47 3.99 3.10 -5.60
C LYS A 47 3.08 1.89 -5.50
N ILE A 48 1.79 2.11 -5.68
CA ILE A 48 0.78 1.05 -5.69
C ILE A 48 0.01 1.09 -6.99
N HIS A 49 -0.05 -0.06 -7.64
CA HIS A 49 -0.79 -0.30 -8.87
C HIS A 49 -1.86 -1.35 -8.61
N TRP A 50 -3.09 -1.06 -9.04
CA TRP A 50 -4.20 -2.01 -9.05
C TRP A 50 -4.73 -2.23 -10.46
N GLU A 51 -5.10 -3.46 -10.75
CA GLU A 51 -5.93 -3.82 -11.90
C GLU A 51 -7.10 -4.67 -11.44
N ALA A 52 -8.33 -4.33 -11.83
CA ALA A 52 -9.50 -5.12 -11.47
C ALA A 52 -10.52 -5.19 -12.60
N GLU A 53 -11.31 -6.26 -12.64
CA GLU A 53 -12.40 -6.37 -13.61
C GLU A 53 -13.56 -5.41 -13.33
N GLN A 54 -13.74 -5.04 -12.06
CA GLN A 54 -14.89 -4.26 -11.61
C GLN A 54 -14.46 -3.13 -10.66
N ALA A 55 -14.95 -1.91 -10.93
CA ALA A 55 -14.64 -0.72 -10.13
C ALA A 55 -14.95 -0.90 -8.63
N ARG A 56 -15.99 -1.65 -8.27
CA ARG A 56 -16.33 -1.91 -6.87
C ARG A 56 -15.25 -2.71 -6.13
N ILE A 57 -14.61 -3.67 -6.81
CA ILE A 57 -13.56 -4.51 -6.22
C ILE A 57 -12.31 -3.66 -5.99
N LEU A 58 -11.93 -2.87 -7.01
CA LEU A 58 -10.83 -1.91 -6.91
C LEU A 58 -11.06 -0.95 -5.75
N ARG A 59 -12.24 -0.33 -5.65
CA ARG A 59 -12.59 0.60 -4.57
C ARG A 59 -12.43 -0.04 -3.19
N THR A 60 -12.93 -1.26 -2.99
CA THR A 60 -12.83 -1.93 -1.70
C THR A 60 -11.37 -2.24 -1.34
N SER A 61 -10.58 -2.76 -2.29
CA SER A 61 -9.16 -3.05 -2.08
C SER A 61 -8.31 -1.80 -1.82
N ALA A 62 -8.57 -0.73 -2.57
CA ALA A 62 -7.95 0.56 -2.36
C ALA A 62 -8.26 1.10 -0.97
N GLN A 63 -9.53 1.11 -0.58
CA GLN A 63 -9.96 1.60 0.73
C GLN A 63 -9.27 0.85 1.87
N SER A 64 -9.23 -0.49 1.83
CA SER A 64 -8.60 -1.26 2.90
C SER A 64 -7.09 -1.01 2.99
N LEU A 65 -6.40 -0.96 1.84
CA LEU A 65 -4.95 -0.72 1.83
C LEU A 65 -4.60 0.69 2.30
N LEU A 66 -5.34 1.71 1.85
CA LEU A 66 -5.10 3.09 2.25
C LEU A 66 -5.39 3.31 3.74
N GLN A 67 -6.38 2.62 4.31
CA GLN A 67 -6.62 2.61 5.76
C GLN A 67 -5.44 2.01 6.53
N LEU A 68 -4.87 0.90 6.05
CA LEU A 68 -3.67 0.31 6.64
C LEU A 68 -2.46 1.27 6.53
N LEU A 69 -2.27 1.95 5.39
CA LEU A 69 -1.19 2.92 5.22
C LEU A 69 -1.32 4.11 6.17
N ILE A 70 -2.54 4.58 6.46
CA ILE A 70 -2.75 5.62 7.47
C ILE A 70 -2.23 5.15 8.83
N LEU A 71 -2.59 3.92 9.24
CA LEU A 71 -2.13 3.35 10.51
C LEU A 71 -0.60 3.20 10.56
N VAL A 72 0.00 2.71 9.48
CA VAL A 72 1.46 2.58 9.36
C VAL A 72 2.14 3.94 9.45
N THR A 73 1.62 4.96 8.78
CA THR A 73 2.18 6.31 8.82
C THR A 73 2.10 6.90 10.23
N GLN A 74 0.97 6.75 10.91
CA GLN A 74 0.81 7.16 12.31
C GLN A 74 1.76 6.39 13.25
N THR A 75 2.00 5.11 12.97
CA THR A 75 2.95 4.29 13.74
C THR A 75 4.38 4.78 13.54
N ILE A 76 4.78 5.08 12.30
CA ILE A 76 6.09 5.68 12.03
C ILE A 76 6.21 7.00 12.80
N GLU A 77 5.28 7.94 12.63
CA GLU A 77 5.29 9.24 13.31
C GLU A 77 5.38 9.13 14.84
N GLN A 78 4.69 8.15 15.42
CA GLN A 78 4.67 7.96 16.87
C GLN A 78 5.98 7.35 17.41
N PHE A 79 6.64 6.47 16.65
CA PHE A 79 7.75 5.65 17.16
C PHE A 79 9.12 5.94 16.54
N ASP A 80 9.21 6.79 15.49
CA ASP A 80 10.45 7.02 14.75
C ASP A 80 11.63 7.50 15.62
N GLY A 81 11.32 8.23 16.70
CA GLY A 81 12.30 8.78 17.66
C GLY A 81 12.34 8.08 19.02
N MET A 82 11.70 6.91 19.17
CA MET A 82 11.76 6.12 20.40
C MET A 82 12.92 5.11 20.30
N GLU A 83 14.12 5.52 20.73
CA GLU A 83 15.26 4.63 20.99
C GLU A 83 15.29 4.11 22.44
#